data_AF-A0A1B6K701-F1
#
_entry.id   AF-A0A1B6K701-F1
#
_cell.length_a   1.000
_cell.length_b   1.000
_cell.length_c   1.000
_cell.angle_alpha   90.00
_cell.angle_beta   90.00
_cell.angle_gamma   90.00
#
_symmetry.space_group_name_H-M   'P 1'
#
loop_
_entity.id
_entity.type
_entity.pdbx_description
1 polymer ?
#
loop_
_entity_poly.entity_id
_entity_poly.type
_entity_poly.pdbx_seq_one_letter_code
_entity_poly.pdbx_strand_id
1 'polypeptide(L)'
;QRMFILNPWSIHLMYRTLFIVWIYNLPLVVNGGTTDLQGHGVCHREVRRLVPKVERIYTSKITHYTVRCGSKVCQKTRPTTYWLTRKKDVSMLVNETYCCDGFKQITNSSCGPACEPDCIFGQCLAPQQCSCDPGYEFMQGSSHQCSPVCDKPCPNGTCVAPNTCECNEGFSRNTTTQACEPICSRPCQKGFCSAPNTCTCYDGYVKNFWDSYKCSPVCNPPCVNGICFMPNECACFSNYIKDQENSFVCKPHCSNNCVNG
;
A
#
# COMPACT_ATOMS: atom_id res chain seq x y z
N GLN A 1 16.16 -80.39 6.13
CA GLN A 1 16.64 -80.94 4.84
C GLN A 1 17.64 -79.96 4.23
N ARG A 2 18.81 -80.49 3.88
CA ARG A 2 19.93 -79.89 3.10
C ARG A 2 20.72 -78.75 3.75
N MET A 3 21.82 -79.21 4.33
CA MET A 3 23.08 -78.54 4.64
C MET A 3 24.07 -78.74 3.47
N PHE A 4 25.19 -78.01 3.56
CA PHE A 4 26.47 -78.10 2.82
C PHE A 4 26.56 -77.17 1.60
N ILE A 5 27.56 -76.28 1.51
CA ILE A 5 29.03 -76.49 1.65
C ILE A 5 29.64 -75.20 2.29
N LEU A 6 30.24 -75.23 3.50
CA LEU A 6 31.68 -75.40 3.84
C LEU A 6 32.63 -74.48 3.03
N ASN A 7 33.20 -73.40 3.57
CA ASN A 7 34.29 -73.27 4.57
C ASN A 7 35.52 -72.54 3.89
N PRO A 8 36.56 -72.12 4.64
CA PRO A 8 37.11 -70.75 4.64
C PRO A 8 38.65 -70.76 4.42
N TRP A 9 39.36 -69.72 4.94
CA TRP A 9 40.83 -69.61 5.18
C TRP A 9 41.62 -68.98 4.01
N SER A 10 42.68 -68.18 4.18
CA SER A 10 43.38 -67.46 5.28
C SER A 10 44.44 -66.60 4.53
N ILE A 11 44.94 -65.46 5.00
CA ILE A 11 46.23 -65.32 5.70
C ILE A 11 46.59 -63.81 5.72
N HIS A 12 46.66 -63.24 6.91
CA HIS A 12 47.71 -62.36 7.45
C HIS A 12 48.85 -61.85 6.52
N LEU A 13 49.08 -60.52 6.44
CA LEU A 13 50.30 -59.81 6.90
C LEU A 13 50.34 -58.34 6.41
N MET A 14 50.59 -57.44 7.36
CA MET A 14 51.48 -56.26 7.29
C MET A 14 51.26 -55.17 6.23
N TYR A 15 50.83 -53.97 6.67
CA TYR A 15 51.72 -52.79 6.65
C TYR A 15 51.17 -51.65 7.54
N ARG A 16 52.11 -51.02 8.26
CA ARG A 16 51.96 -49.72 8.91
C ARG A 16 51.47 -48.67 7.90
N THR A 17 50.48 -47.86 8.26
CA THR A 17 50.65 -46.39 8.38
C THR A 17 49.36 -45.75 8.89
N LEU A 18 49.51 -45.03 9.99
CA LEU A 18 48.66 -43.98 10.50
C LEU A 18 47.96 -43.19 9.38
N PHE A 19 46.65 -43.36 9.22
CA PHE A 19 45.80 -42.35 8.58
C PHE A 19 44.86 -41.78 9.65
N ILE A 20 45.43 -40.82 10.37
CA ILE A 20 44.71 -39.80 11.11
C ILE A 20 43.85 -39.08 10.07
N VAL A 21 42.58 -39.44 9.96
CA VAL A 21 41.61 -38.65 9.17
C VAL A 21 41.32 -37.41 10.00
N TRP A 22 42.15 -36.39 9.80
CA TRP A 22 41.84 -35.01 10.10
C TRP A 22 40.55 -34.66 9.35
N ILE A 23 39.43 -34.69 10.06
CA ILE A 23 38.25 -33.92 9.65
C ILE A 23 38.68 -32.47 9.84
N TYR A 24 39.31 -31.92 8.80
CA TYR A 24 39.46 -30.49 8.65
C TYR A 24 38.04 -29.92 8.70
N ASN A 25 37.79 -29.16 9.76
CA ASN A 25 36.83 -28.07 9.76
C ASN A 25 37.09 -27.26 8.47
N LEU A 26 36.34 -27.56 7.41
CA LEU A 26 36.18 -26.63 6.31
C LEU A 26 35.30 -25.51 6.87
N PRO A 27 35.81 -24.29 7.04
CA PRO A 27 34.92 -23.16 7.20
C PRO A 27 34.13 -23.09 5.89
N LEU A 28 32.80 -23.13 6.02
CA LEU A 28 31.92 -22.68 4.95
C LEU A 28 32.39 -21.27 4.59
N VAL A 29 33.11 -21.16 3.47
CA VAL A 29 33.37 -19.91 2.79
C VAL A 29 32.02 -19.47 2.23
N VAL A 30 31.22 -18.85 3.10
CA VAL A 30 30.18 -17.94 2.66
C VAL A 30 30.92 -16.78 2.03
N ASN A 31 30.74 -16.59 0.73
CA ASN A 31 31.28 -15.45 -0.02
C ASN A 31 31.09 -14.17 0.80
N GLY A 32 32.19 -13.46 1.02
CA GLY A 32 32.31 -12.40 2.02
C GLY A 32 31.25 -11.31 1.90
N GLY A 33 30.21 -11.44 2.74
CA GLY A 33 29.43 -10.32 3.25
C GLY A 33 29.91 -10.04 4.66
N THR A 34 30.21 -8.77 4.94
CA THR A 34 30.66 -8.28 6.24
C THR A 34 29.69 -8.73 7.33
N THR A 35 30.20 -9.41 8.35
CA THR A 35 29.39 -9.98 9.43
C THR A 35 28.76 -8.84 10.25
N ASP A 36 27.43 -8.83 10.36
CA ASP A 36 26.70 -7.99 11.31
C ASP A 36 27.09 -8.40 12.74
N LEU A 37 28.01 -7.63 13.34
CA LEU A 37 28.55 -7.92 14.67
C LEU A 37 27.58 -7.55 15.80
N GLN A 38 26.47 -6.87 15.51
CA GLN A 38 25.59 -6.27 16.52
C GLN A 38 24.09 -6.51 16.30
N GLY A 39 23.67 -7.15 15.20
CA GLY A 39 22.27 -7.50 14.94
C GLY A 39 21.38 -6.32 14.53
N HIS A 40 21.98 -5.20 14.11
CA HIS A 40 21.27 -3.97 13.76
C HIS A 40 21.29 -3.68 12.25
N GLY A 41 21.78 -4.61 11.41
CA GLY A 41 21.87 -4.42 9.95
C GLY A 41 22.91 -3.39 9.53
N VAL A 42 23.88 -3.08 10.41
CA VAL A 42 24.96 -2.12 10.15
C VAL A 42 26.27 -2.87 9.92
N CYS A 43 26.84 -2.67 8.74
CA CYS A 43 28.06 -3.30 8.27
C CYS A 43 29.21 -2.29 8.20
N HIS A 44 30.44 -2.77 8.31
CA HIS A 44 31.65 -1.96 8.26
C HIS A 44 32.56 -2.44 7.13
N ARG A 45 33.16 -1.50 6.40
CA ARG A 45 34.17 -1.81 5.38
C ARG A 45 35.33 -0.81 5.44
N GLU A 46 36.51 -1.29 5.08
CA GLU A 46 37.67 -0.43 4.87
C GLU A 46 37.66 0.11 3.44
N VAL A 47 37.60 1.44 3.31
CA VAL A 47 37.65 2.12 2.01
C VAL A 47 38.80 3.11 1.97
N ARG A 48 39.45 3.22 0.81
CA ARG A 48 40.46 4.26 0.59
C ARG A 48 39.76 5.58 0.30
N ARG A 49 39.95 6.57 1.18
CA ARG A 49 39.44 7.93 0.98
C ARG A 49 40.58 8.95 1.01
N LEU A 50 40.40 10.03 0.26
CA LEU A 50 41.27 11.20 0.31
C LEU A 50 40.89 12.02 1.55
N VAL A 51 41.83 12.14 2.49
CA VAL A 51 41.62 12.89 3.73
C VAL A 51 42.63 14.04 3.77
N PRO A 52 42.20 15.25 4.15
CA PRO A 52 43.09 16.40 4.24
C PRO A 52 44.03 16.22 5.43
N LYS A 53 45.31 16.04 5.13
CA LYS A 53 46.38 15.98 6.14
C LYS A 53 47.09 17.32 6.21
N VAL A 54 47.23 17.85 7.43
CA VAL A 54 48.01 19.05 7.69
C VAL A 54 49.45 18.65 7.99
N GLU A 55 50.38 19.10 7.15
CA GLU A 55 51.81 18.87 7.34
C GLU A 55 52.52 20.19 7.64
N ARG A 56 53.50 20.16 8.54
CA ARG A 56 54.38 21.29 8.84
C ARG A 56 55.66 21.13 8.06
N ILE A 57 55.98 22.12 7.24
CA ILE A 57 57.17 22.14 6.40
C ILE A 57 58.13 23.19 6.95
N TYR A 58 59.38 22.79 7.14
CA TYR A 58 60.46 23.70 7.48
C TYR A 58 60.91 24.46 6.23
N THR A 59 60.82 25.79 6.28
CA THR A 59 61.22 26.65 5.17
C THR A 59 62.18 27.72 5.69
N SER A 60 63.17 28.09 4.88
CA SER A 60 64.09 29.19 5.15
C SER A 60 63.92 30.31 4.13
N LYS A 61 63.85 31.55 4.59
CA LYS A 61 63.93 32.75 3.73
C LYS A 61 65.23 33.47 3.99
N ILE A 62 65.99 33.72 2.92
CA ILE A 62 67.22 34.50 2.99
C ILE A 62 66.83 35.98 2.85
N THR A 63 67.17 36.79 3.84
CA THR A 63 67.03 38.25 3.77
C THR A 63 68.39 38.88 3.56
N HIS A 64 68.49 39.73 2.55
CA HIS A 64 69.69 40.52 2.26
C HIS A 64 69.59 41.84 3.01
N TYR A 65 70.66 42.23 3.70
CA TYR A 65 70.73 43.50 4.41
C TYR A 65 72.12 44.09 4.29
N THR A 66 72.20 45.42 4.33
CA THR A 66 73.46 46.14 4.24
C THR A 66 73.90 46.57 5.62
N VAL A 67 75.20 46.40 5.90
CA VAL A 67 75.82 46.91 7.13
C VAL A 67 76.84 47.96 6.73
N ARG A 68 76.71 49.15 7.30
CA ARG A 68 77.69 50.23 7.14
C ARG A 68 78.70 50.20 8.28
N CYS A 69 79.98 50.27 7.94
CA CYS A 69 81.07 50.45 8.90
C CYS A 69 81.97 51.57 8.37
N GLY A 70 81.82 52.78 8.92
CA GLY A 70 82.45 53.98 8.39
C GLY A 70 81.97 54.28 6.95
N SER A 71 82.91 54.47 6.01
CA SER A 71 82.64 54.71 4.59
C SER A 71 82.41 53.45 3.75
N LYS A 72 82.56 52.25 4.32
CA LYS A 72 82.39 50.97 3.60
C LYS A 72 81.00 50.39 3.82
N VAL A 73 80.39 49.89 2.74
CA VAL A 73 79.09 49.19 2.75
C VAL A 73 79.31 47.73 2.38
N CYS A 74 78.91 46.81 3.27
CA CYS A 74 78.97 45.37 3.00
C CYS A 74 77.55 44.80 2.87
N GLN A 75 77.31 43.95 1.87
CA GLN A 75 76.09 43.16 1.79
C GLN A 75 76.22 41.88 2.60
N LYS A 76 75.27 41.64 3.50
CA LYS A 76 75.18 40.42 4.30
C LYS A 76 73.85 39.73 4.05
N THR A 77 73.81 38.43 4.34
CA THR A 77 72.61 37.60 4.27
C THR A 77 72.29 37.02 5.64
N ARG A 78 71.00 36.96 5.99
CA ARG A 78 70.51 36.30 7.19
C ARG A 78 69.46 35.26 6.81
N PRO A 79 69.66 33.98 7.12
CA PRO A 79 68.61 32.98 6.96
C PRO A 79 67.64 33.07 8.15
N THR A 80 66.35 33.20 7.86
CA THR A 80 65.27 33.08 8.86
C THR A 80 64.49 31.82 8.57
N THR A 81 64.46 30.88 9.52
CA THR A 81 63.70 29.64 9.44
C THR A 81 62.32 29.81 10.08
N TYR A 82 61.28 29.32 9.42
CA TYR A 82 59.92 29.33 9.95
C TYR A 82 59.12 28.13 9.45
N TRP A 83 57.98 27.90 10.09
CA TRP A 83 57.07 26.81 9.79
C TRP A 83 55.98 27.25 8.83
N LEU A 84 55.79 26.51 7.75
CA LEU A 84 54.64 26.67 6.86
C LEU A 84 53.71 25.47 7.02
N THR A 85 52.43 25.72 7.23
CA THR A 85 51.40 24.67 7.19
C THR A 85 50.93 24.45 5.76
N ARG A 86 51.00 23.20 5.29
CA ARG A 86 50.47 22.79 4.00
C ARG A 86 49.37 21.76 4.21
N LYS A 87 48.23 21.96 3.55
CA LYS A 87 47.17 20.95 3.45
C LYS A 87 47.44 20.11 2.21
N LYS A 88 47.50 18.79 2.36
CA LYS A 88 47.61 17.86 1.25
C LYS A 88 46.61 16.73 1.45
N ASP A 89 45.91 16.36 0.39
CA ASP A 89 45.04 15.20 0.41
C ASP A 89 45.88 13.93 0.31
N VAL A 90 45.72 13.06 1.28
CA VAL A 90 46.42 11.78 1.34
C VAL A 90 45.40 10.67 1.30
N SER A 91 45.64 9.66 0.46
CA SER A 91 44.84 8.44 0.44
C SER A 91 45.13 7.64 1.71
N MET A 92 44.12 7.48 2.55
CA MET A 92 44.19 6.65 3.75
C MET A 92 43.02 5.67 3.79
N LEU A 93 43.24 4.53 4.46
CA LEU A 93 42.18 3.57 4.77
C LEU A 93 41.32 4.17 5.89
N VAL A 94 40.02 4.24 5.65
CA VAL A 94 39.03 4.73 6.61
C VAL A 94 37.96 3.66 6.76
N ASN A 95 37.52 3.43 8.00
CA ASN A 95 36.37 2.58 8.29
C ASN A 95 35.09 3.34 7.97
N GLU A 96 34.31 2.82 7.03
CA GLU A 96 33.00 3.34 6.64
C GLU A 96 31.91 2.40 7.15
N THR A 97 30.87 2.98 7.75
CA THR A 97 29.64 2.30 8.14
C THR A 97 28.62 2.38 7.01
N TYR A 98 27.93 1.27 6.72
CA TYR A 98 26.88 1.21 5.71
C TYR A 98 25.83 0.14 6.08
N CYS A 99 24.66 0.17 5.46
CA CYS A 99 23.65 -0.87 5.69
C CYS A 99 24.05 -2.17 4.99
N CYS A 100 23.93 -3.30 5.70
CA CYS A 100 24.21 -4.61 5.15
C CYS A 100 23.27 -4.94 3.98
N ASP A 101 23.64 -5.93 3.17
CA ASP A 101 22.80 -6.38 2.06
C ASP A 101 21.41 -6.80 2.57
N GLY A 102 20.37 -6.33 1.90
CA GLY A 102 18.98 -6.54 2.33
C GLY A 102 18.51 -5.58 3.43
N PHE A 103 19.31 -4.57 3.81
CA PHE A 103 18.90 -3.48 4.70
C PHE A 103 19.02 -2.12 3.99
N LYS A 104 18.07 -1.23 4.26
CA LYS A 104 18.05 0.15 3.76
C LYS A 104 18.12 1.15 4.92
N GLN A 105 18.65 2.33 4.62
CA GLN A 105 18.78 3.39 5.61
C GLN A 105 17.40 3.98 5.94
N ILE A 106 16.96 3.84 7.20
CA ILE A 106 15.71 4.46 7.69
C ILE A 106 16.01 5.88 8.19
N THR A 107 17.10 6.04 8.94
CA THR A 107 17.56 7.34 9.47
C THR A 107 19.07 7.47 9.29
N ASN A 108 19.63 8.67 9.53
CA ASN A 108 21.08 8.94 9.36
C ASN A 108 22.02 7.96 10.10
N SER A 109 21.52 7.20 11.08
CA SER A 109 22.30 6.20 11.83
C SER A 109 21.57 4.87 12.06
N SER A 110 20.47 4.59 11.35
CA SER A 110 19.73 3.32 11.52
C SER A 110 19.43 2.67 10.18
N CYS A 111 19.75 1.37 10.11
CA CYS A 111 19.38 0.50 9.01
C CYS A 111 18.14 -0.31 9.43
N GLY A 112 17.24 -0.56 8.48
CA GLY A 112 16.14 -1.48 8.65
C GLY A 112 16.00 -2.41 7.46
N PRO A 113 15.22 -3.49 7.58
CA PRO A 113 15.08 -4.46 6.52
C PRO A 113 14.52 -3.81 5.25
N ALA A 114 15.11 -4.17 4.12
CA ALA A 114 14.69 -3.76 2.79
C ALA A 114 13.83 -4.86 2.16
N CYS A 115 12.76 -4.45 1.48
CA CYS A 115 11.98 -5.32 0.62
C CYS A 115 11.95 -4.69 -0.77
N GLU A 116 12.18 -5.51 -1.79
CA GLU A 116 12.11 -5.13 -3.19
C GLU A 116 11.24 -6.15 -3.91
N PRO A 117 9.99 -5.81 -4.28
CA PRO A 117 9.35 -4.49 -4.15
C PRO A 117 9.00 -4.09 -2.71
N ASP A 118 8.82 -2.79 -2.47
CA ASP A 118 8.38 -2.24 -1.18
C ASP A 118 7.01 -2.83 -0.77
N CYS A 119 6.82 -3.06 0.53
CA CYS A 119 5.55 -3.53 1.06
C CYS A 119 4.48 -2.41 1.00
N ILE A 120 3.36 -2.65 0.33
CA ILE A 120 2.24 -1.72 0.22
C ILE A 120 1.24 -2.03 1.35
N PHE A 121 0.95 -1.04 2.21
CA PHE A 121 0.17 -1.19 3.44
C PHE A 121 0.71 -2.27 4.39
N GLY A 122 2.05 -2.27 4.55
CA GLY A 122 2.77 -3.17 5.42
C GLY A 122 4.19 -2.72 5.68
N GLN A 123 4.92 -3.53 6.44
CA GLN A 123 6.29 -3.27 6.86
C GLN A 123 7.18 -4.49 6.60
N CYS A 124 8.46 -4.23 6.35
CA CYS A 124 9.47 -5.28 6.28
C CYS A 124 9.81 -5.76 7.70
N LEU A 125 9.60 -7.04 7.99
CA LEU A 125 10.06 -7.65 9.25
C LEU A 125 11.51 -8.13 9.15
N ALA A 126 11.89 -8.58 7.97
CA ALA A 126 13.22 -9.06 7.62
C ALA A 126 13.51 -8.75 6.14
N PRO A 127 14.76 -8.85 5.68
CA PRO A 127 15.09 -8.69 4.27
C PRO A 127 14.17 -9.55 3.40
N GLN A 128 13.50 -8.92 2.43
CA GLN A 128 12.52 -9.57 1.53
C GLN A 128 11.30 -10.22 2.21
N GLN A 129 11.05 -9.96 3.48
CA GLN A 129 9.90 -10.50 4.22
C GLN A 129 8.97 -9.36 4.65
N CYS A 130 7.87 -9.20 3.92
CA CYS A 130 6.80 -8.28 4.27
C CYS A 130 5.85 -8.86 5.32
N SER A 131 5.26 -7.98 6.10
CA SER A 131 4.09 -8.22 6.94
C SER A 131 3.10 -7.10 6.74
N CYS A 132 1.82 -7.43 6.60
CA CYS A 132 0.76 -6.44 6.47
C CYS A 132 0.54 -5.66 7.77
N ASP A 133 0.07 -4.43 7.64
CA ASP A 133 -0.35 -3.62 8.79
C ASP A 133 -1.59 -4.22 9.47
N PRO A 134 -1.87 -3.90 10.75
CA PRO A 134 -3.04 -4.42 11.45
C PRO A 134 -4.35 -4.14 10.69
N GLY A 135 -5.15 -5.19 10.47
CA GLY A 135 -6.40 -5.10 9.71
C GLY A 135 -6.22 -5.15 8.19
N TYR A 136 -5.02 -5.46 7.69
CA TYR A 136 -4.74 -5.74 6.29
C TYR A 136 -4.27 -7.18 6.11
N GLU A 137 -4.52 -7.75 4.93
CA GLU A 137 -4.11 -9.10 4.55
C GLU A 137 -3.50 -9.09 3.15
N PHE A 138 -2.64 -10.07 2.85
CA PHE A 138 -2.05 -10.18 1.53
C PHE A 138 -3.11 -10.40 0.46
N MET A 139 -2.99 -9.67 -0.64
CA MET A 139 -3.79 -9.93 -1.83
C MET A 139 -3.46 -11.32 -2.39
N GLN A 140 -4.44 -11.97 -3.06
CA GLN A 140 -4.21 -13.28 -3.66
C GLN A 140 -3.02 -13.28 -4.61
N GLY A 141 -2.03 -14.14 -4.32
CA GLY A 141 -0.81 -14.29 -5.12
C GLY A 141 0.24 -13.19 -4.89
N SER A 142 0.03 -12.27 -3.95
CA SER A 142 1.01 -11.24 -3.60
C SER A 142 1.70 -11.53 -2.27
N SER A 143 3.01 -11.27 -2.21
CA SER A 143 3.81 -11.31 -0.98
C SER A 143 4.22 -9.93 -0.48
N HIS A 144 3.83 -8.86 -1.18
CA HIS A 144 4.24 -7.48 -0.88
C HIS A 144 3.07 -6.49 -0.85
N GLN A 145 1.90 -6.86 -1.39
CA GLN A 145 0.74 -6.00 -1.46
C GLN A 145 -0.35 -6.49 -0.51
N CYS A 146 -0.74 -5.61 0.40
CA CYS A 146 -1.78 -5.88 1.37
C CYS A 146 -3.06 -5.10 1.01
N SER A 147 -4.22 -5.74 1.21
CA SER A 147 -5.55 -5.14 1.09
C SER A 147 -6.22 -5.02 2.46
N PRO A 148 -7.00 -3.95 2.70
CA PRO A 148 -7.73 -3.79 3.95
C PRO A 148 -8.80 -4.89 4.10
N VAL A 149 -9.00 -5.33 5.33
CA VAL A 149 -10.02 -6.31 5.70
C VAL A 149 -11.22 -5.60 6.33
N CYS A 150 -12.41 -5.95 5.86
CA CYS A 150 -13.67 -5.51 6.45
C CYS A 150 -14.41 -6.74 6.98
N ASP A 151 -14.67 -6.79 8.30
CA ASP A 151 -15.36 -7.91 8.97
C ASP A 151 -16.78 -8.12 8.42
N LYS A 152 -17.43 -7.00 8.05
CA LYS A 152 -18.70 -7.00 7.33
C LYS A 152 -18.44 -6.68 5.86
N PRO A 153 -19.10 -7.39 4.92
CA PRO A 153 -19.00 -7.06 3.52
C PRO A 153 -19.49 -5.62 3.27
N CYS A 154 -18.89 -4.94 2.30
CA CYS A 154 -19.29 -3.61 1.84
C CYS A 154 -20.23 -3.74 0.62
N PRO A 155 -21.56 -3.93 0.78
CA PRO A 155 -22.46 -3.97 -0.36
C PRO A 155 -22.48 -2.62 -1.08
N ASN A 156 -22.36 -2.63 -2.41
CA ASN A 156 -22.28 -1.41 -3.24
C ASN A 156 -21.16 -0.43 -2.82
N GLY A 157 -20.07 -0.96 -2.28
CA GLY A 157 -18.90 -0.19 -1.91
C GLY A 157 -17.62 -1.03 -1.94
N THR A 158 -16.50 -0.38 -1.67
CA THR A 158 -15.17 -0.97 -1.60
C THR A 158 -14.59 -0.80 -0.21
N CYS A 159 -13.94 -1.83 0.33
CA CYS A 159 -13.19 -1.72 1.57
C CYS A 159 -11.91 -0.91 1.28
N VAL A 160 -11.78 0.27 1.87
CA VAL A 160 -10.66 1.20 1.60
C VAL A 160 -9.71 1.34 2.79
N ALA A 161 -10.17 0.99 3.98
CA ALA A 161 -9.38 0.86 5.18
C ALA A 161 -10.02 -0.21 6.08
N PRO A 162 -9.33 -0.71 7.12
CA PRO A 162 -9.87 -1.73 8.01
C PRO A 162 -11.25 -1.32 8.53
N ASN A 163 -12.25 -2.18 8.32
CA ASN A 163 -13.65 -1.93 8.69
C ASN A 163 -14.25 -0.61 8.17
N THR A 164 -13.75 -0.09 7.05
CA THR A 164 -14.18 1.18 6.45
C THR A 164 -14.53 0.99 4.98
N CYS A 165 -15.83 1.09 4.66
CA CYS A 165 -16.36 0.99 3.30
C CYS A 165 -16.52 2.37 2.64
N GLU A 166 -15.91 2.58 1.49
CA GLU A 166 -16.26 3.70 0.62
C GLU A 166 -17.38 3.26 -0.34
N CYS A 167 -18.44 4.06 -0.48
CA CYS A 167 -19.54 3.72 -1.36
C CYS A 167 -19.17 3.98 -2.82
N ASN A 168 -19.62 3.10 -3.70
CA ASN A 168 -19.39 3.25 -5.14
C ASN A 168 -20.08 4.51 -5.68
N GLU A 169 -19.67 4.96 -6.86
CA GLU A 169 -20.28 6.10 -7.52
C GLU A 169 -21.80 5.93 -7.65
N GLY A 170 -22.55 6.98 -7.29
CA GLY A 170 -24.01 6.94 -7.28
C GLY A 170 -24.64 6.27 -6.05
N PHE A 171 -23.85 5.88 -5.04
CA PHE A 171 -24.32 5.39 -3.74
C PHE A 171 -23.85 6.31 -2.61
N SER A 172 -24.64 6.39 -1.54
CA SER A 172 -24.32 7.15 -0.32
C SER A 172 -24.48 6.27 0.91
N ARG A 173 -23.62 6.48 1.91
CA ARG A 173 -23.71 5.76 3.18
C ARG A 173 -24.91 6.28 3.97
N ASN A 174 -25.86 5.40 4.26
CA ASN A 174 -26.95 5.69 5.18
C ASN A 174 -26.42 5.71 6.62
N THR A 175 -26.73 6.78 7.37
CA THR A 175 -26.23 7.00 8.73
C THR A 175 -26.76 5.99 9.75
N THR A 176 -27.91 5.38 9.47
CA THR A 176 -28.58 4.44 10.38
C THR A 176 -28.19 3.00 10.09
N THR A 177 -28.22 2.59 8.82
CA THR A 177 -27.94 1.21 8.41
C THR A 177 -26.45 0.95 8.12
N GLN A 178 -25.65 2.02 7.98
CA GLN A 178 -24.26 2.00 7.50
C GLN A 178 -24.07 1.37 6.11
N ALA A 179 -25.17 1.06 5.41
CA ALA A 179 -25.16 0.50 4.07
C ALA A 179 -24.99 1.60 3.01
N CYS A 180 -24.41 1.24 1.86
CA CYS A 180 -24.36 2.10 0.69
C CYS A 180 -25.69 1.97 -0.08
N GLU A 181 -26.51 3.00 0.03
CA GLU A 181 -27.83 3.09 -0.62
C GLU A 181 -27.73 3.92 -1.91
N PRO A 182 -28.48 3.56 -2.96
CA PRO A 182 -28.42 4.26 -4.23
C PRO A 182 -28.96 5.69 -4.11
N ILE A 183 -28.31 6.61 -4.82
CA ILE A 183 -28.69 8.02 -4.90
C ILE A 183 -29.52 8.23 -6.16
N CYS A 184 -30.68 8.84 -6.00
CA CYS A 184 -31.49 9.35 -7.09
C CYS A 184 -31.43 10.88 -7.10
N SER A 185 -31.06 11.48 -8.23
CA SER A 185 -30.95 12.95 -8.39
C SER A 185 -32.27 13.68 -8.11
N ARG A 186 -33.41 13.01 -8.31
CA ARG A 186 -34.75 13.46 -7.92
C ARG A 186 -35.42 12.38 -7.08
N PRO A 187 -36.28 12.74 -6.12
CA PRO A 187 -37.02 11.76 -5.33
C PRO A 187 -38.01 10.98 -6.19
N CYS A 188 -38.04 9.66 -6.03
CA CYS A 188 -39.00 8.78 -6.68
C CYS A 188 -40.40 8.96 -6.09
N GLN A 189 -41.38 9.40 -6.89
CA GLN A 189 -42.76 9.56 -6.45
C GLN A 189 -43.50 8.23 -6.55
N LYS A 190 -44.01 7.72 -5.43
CA LYS A 190 -44.68 6.41 -5.34
C LYS A 190 -43.78 5.24 -5.78
N GLY A 191 -42.48 5.36 -5.47
CA GLY A 191 -41.49 4.33 -5.64
C GLY A 191 -40.29 4.55 -4.73
N PHE A 192 -39.25 3.76 -4.91
CA PHE A 192 -37.98 3.84 -4.20
C PHE A 192 -36.79 3.80 -5.18
N CYS A 193 -35.64 4.31 -4.74
CA CYS A 193 -34.41 4.24 -5.52
C CYS A 193 -33.84 2.82 -5.40
N SER A 194 -33.81 2.06 -6.49
CA SER A 194 -33.31 0.67 -6.50
C SER A 194 -31.87 0.56 -7.00
N ALA A 195 -31.46 1.53 -7.81
CA ALA A 195 -30.11 1.70 -8.35
C ALA A 195 -29.86 3.21 -8.59
N PRO A 196 -28.61 3.64 -8.78
CA PRO A 196 -28.30 5.04 -9.04
C PRO A 196 -29.18 5.63 -10.14
N ASN A 197 -29.87 6.73 -9.85
CA ASN A 197 -30.84 7.40 -10.74
C ASN A 197 -31.95 6.48 -11.32
N THR A 198 -32.25 5.37 -10.66
CA THR A 198 -33.24 4.38 -11.11
C THR A 198 -34.32 4.21 -10.06
N CYS A 199 -35.53 4.68 -10.39
CA CYS A 199 -36.71 4.46 -9.55
C CYS A 199 -37.38 3.12 -9.88
N THR A 200 -37.67 2.32 -8.85
CA THR A 200 -38.59 1.18 -8.93
C THR A 200 -39.91 1.58 -8.29
N CYS A 201 -41.01 1.34 -8.99
CA CYS A 201 -42.34 1.67 -8.50
C CYS A 201 -42.80 0.67 -7.45
N TYR A 202 -43.63 1.14 -6.50
CA TYR A 202 -44.29 0.24 -5.56
C TYR A 202 -45.29 -0.66 -6.27
N ASP A 203 -45.70 -1.74 -5.60
CA ASP A 203 -46.67 -2.69 -6.14
C ASP A 203 -47.97 -1.99 -6.56
N GLY A 204 -48.49 -2.35 -7.74
CA GLY A 204 -49.66 -1.73 -8.33
C GLY A 204 -49.39 -0.38 -9.02
N TYR A 205 -48.14 0.07 -9.09
CA TYR A 205 -47.73 1.24 -9.87
C TYR A 205 -46.79 0.85 -11.02
N VAL A 206 -46.79 1.66 -12.09
CA VAL A 206 -45.89 1.52 -13.24
C VAL A 206 -45.17 2.83 -13.54
N LYS A 207 -43.99 2.76 -14.15
CA LYS A 207 -43.23 3.95 -14.53
C LYS A 207 -44.05 4.84 -15.46
N ASN A 208 -44.06 6.13 -15.18
CA ASN A 208 -44.65 7.11 -16.07
C ASN A 208 -43.81 7.22 -17.34
N PHE A 209 -44.46 7.34 -18.50
CA PHE A 209 -43.79 7.42 -19.79
C PHE A 209 -42.95 8.69 -19.95
N TRP A 210 -43.37 9.80 -19.34
CA TRP A 210 -42.76 11.12 -19.52
C TRP A 210 -41.78 11.49 -18.41
N ASP A 211 -41.90 10.89 -17.22
CA ASP A 211 -41.02 11.16 -16.06
C ASP A 211 -40.66 9.84 -15.37
N SER A 212 -39.43 9.37 -15.57
CA SER A 212 -38.94 8.12 -14.97
C SER A 212 -38.86 8.14 -13.44
N TYR A 213 -38.96 9.32 -12.82
CA TYR A 213 -39.03 9.50 -11.37
C TYR A 213 -40.47 9.44 -10.83
N LYS A 214 -41.48 9.30 -11.69
CA LYS A 214 -42.89 9.20 -11.30
C LYS A 214 -43.45 7.82 -11.62
N CYS A 215 -44.18 7.29 -10.66
CA CYS A 215 -44.91 6.05 -10.81
C CYS A 215 -46.42 6.34 -10.83
N SER A 216 -47.09 5.90 -11.89
CA SER A 216 -48.53 6.02 -12.08
C SER A 216 -49.24 4.77 -11.56
N PRO A 217 -50.37 4.89 -10.84
CA PRO A 217 -51.12 3.73 -10.36
C PRO A 217 -51.76 2.97 -11.54
N VAL A 218 -51.90 1.67 -11.38
CA VAL A 218 -52.57 0.78 -12.33
C VAL A 218 -53.91 0.34 -11.76
N CYS A 219 -54.95 0.41 -12.58
CA CYS A 219 -56.27 -0.11 -12.28
C CYS A 219 -56.60 -1.21 -13.29
N ASN A 220 -56.96 -2.39 -12.80
CA ASN A 220 -57.45 -3.49 -13.63
C ASN A 220 -58.78 -4.02 -13.05
N PRO A 221 -59.92 -3.78 -13.70
CA PRO A 221 -60.11 -3.12 -15.00
C PRO A 221 -59.82 -1.60 -14.99
N PRO A 222 -59.64 -0.96 -16.16
CA PRO A 222 -59.42 0.49 -16.24
C PRO A 222 -60.66 1.28 -15.79
N CYS A 223 -60.43 2.47 -15.21
CA CYS A 223 -61.50 3.36 -14.76
C CYS A 223 -62.28 3.94 -15.95
N VAL A 224 -63.60 3.84 -15.92
CA VAL A 224 -64.50 4.48 -16.89
C VAL A 224 -65.04 5.79 -16.30
N ASN A 225 -64.92 6.90 -17.04
CA ASN A 225 -65.26 8.26 -16.58
C ASN A 225 -64.58 8.70 -15.26
N GLY A 226 -63.35 8.22 -15.05
CA GLY A 226 -62.52 8.61 -13.92
C GLY A 226 -61.04 8.36 -14.18
N ILE A 227 -60.21 8.67 -13.20
CA ILE A 227 -58.77 8.41 -13.20
C ILE A 227 -58.40 7.41 -12.12
N CYS A 228 -57.38 6.61 -12.38
CA CYS A 228 -56.76 5.79 -11.35
C CYS A 228 -55.90 6.71 -10.47
N PHE A 229 -56.25 6.88 -9.19
CA PHE A 229 -55.50 7.75 -8.27
C PHE A 229 -54.68 6.94 -7.24
N MET A 230 -55.08 5.70 -6.99
CA MET A 230 -54.34 4.66 -6.28
C MET A 230 -54.51 3.32 -7.02
N PRO A 231 -53.64 2.32 -6.77
CA PRO A 231 -53.77 1.02 -7.41
C PRO A 231 -55.16 0.41 -7.18
N ASN A 232 -55.83 0.06 -8.27
CA ASN A 232 -57.21 -0.43 -8.27
C ASN A 232 -58.25 0.49 -7.60
N GLU A 233 -57.96 1.80 -7.48
CA GLU A 233 -58.90 2.77 -6.94
C GLU A 233 -59.13 3.95 -7.90
N CYS A 234 -60.38 4.10 -8.33
CA CYS A 234 -60.80 5.15 -9.26
C CYS A 234 -61.30 6.40 -8.53
N ALA A 235 -60.91 7.58 -9.01
CA ALA A 235 -61.49 8.86 -8.66
C ALA A 235 -62.31 9.34 -9.86
N CYS A 236 -63.59 9.60 -9.66
CA CYS A 236 -64.50 10.01 -10.73
C CYS A 236 -64.23 11.45 -11.17
N PHE A 237 -64.49 11.74 -12.45
CA PHE A 237 -64.47 13.12 -12.94
C PHE A 237 -65.57 13.97 -12.31
N SER A 238 -65.46 15.29 -12.44
CA SER A 238 -66.46 16.23 -11.91
C SER A 238 -67.87 15.88 -12.43
N ASN A 239 -68.86 15.88 -11.53
CA ASN A 239 -70.24 15.45 -11.77
C ASN A 239 -70.44 13.95 -12.05
N TYR A 240 -69.48 13.10 -11.71
CA TYR A 240 -69.65 11.65 -11.71
C TYR A 240 -69.46 11.09 -10.29
N ILE A 241 -70.22 10.05 -9.96
CA ILE A 241 -70.13 9.30 -8.71
C ILE A 241 -69.77 7.84 -8.99
N LYS A 242 -69.09 7.19 -8.04
CA LYS A 242 -68.75 5.76 -8.13
C LYS A 242 -70.05 4.95 -8.23
N ASP A 243 -70.09 4.01 -9.16
CA ASP A 243 -71.19 3.05 -9.24
C ASP A 243 -71.20 2.11 -8.02
N GLN A 244 -72.39 1.66 -7.63
CA GLN A 244 -72.57 0.79 -6.45
C GLN A 244 -72.18 -0.68 -6.72
N GLU A 245 -72.28 -1.12 -7.97
CA GLU A 245 -71.96 -2.52 -8.36
C GLU A 245 -70.53 -2.65 -8.87
N ASN A 246 -70.00 -1.63 -9.58
CA ASN A 246 -68.64 -1.65 -10.09
C ASN A 246 -67.89 -0.35 -9.75
N SER A 247 -66.99 -0.42 -8.76
CA SER A 247 -66.18 0.72 -8.31
C SER A 247 -65.21 1.28 -9.36
N PHE A 248 -65.03 0.60 -10.50
CA PHE A 248 -64.23 1.07 -11.64
C PHE A 248 -65.04 1.90 -12.64
N VAL A 249 -66.37 1.96 -12.49
CA VAL A 249 -67.25 2.74 -13.36
C VAL A 249 -67.79 3.94 -12.59
N CYS A 250 -67.58 5.12 -13.15
CA CYS A 250 -68.15 6.36 -12.64
C CYS A 250 -69.39 6.71 -13.49
N LYS A 251 -70.54 6.86 -12.84
CA LYS A 251 -71.82 7.23 -13.48
C LYS A 251 -72.12 8.71 -13.24
N PRO A 252 -72.74 9.41 -14.21
CA PRO A 252 -73.06 10.82 -14.06
C PRO A 252 -74.04 11.04 -12.90
N HIS A 253 -73.77 12.04 -12.06
CA HIS A 253 -74.65 12.47 -10.98
C HIS A 253 -75.50 13.66 -11.46
N CYS A 254 -76.76 13.40 -11.83
CA CYS A 254 -77.70 14.45 -12.20
C CYS A 254 -78.53 14.86 -10.98
N SER A 255 -78.34 16.07 -10.46
CA SER A 255 -79.19 16.60 -9.38
C SER A 255 -80.63 16.89 -9.83
N ASN A 256 -80.88 17.04 -11.13
CA ASN A 256 -82.21 17.18 -11.72
C ASN A 256 -82.25 16.37 -13.03
N ASN A 257 -83.04 15.29 -13.05
CA ASN A 257 -83.43 14.45 -14.20
C ASN A 257 -82.50 14.46 -15.42
N CYS A 258 -81.69 13.41 -15.61
CA CYS A 258 -80.88 13.24 -16.82
C CYS A 258 -81.81 13.14 -18.05
N VAL A 259 -81.85 14.18 -18.88
CA VAL A 259 -82.81 14.26 -20.00
C VAL A 259 -82.35 13.48 -21.25
N ASN A 260 -81.08 13.06 -21.35
CA ASN A 260 -80.57 12.44 -22.59
C ASN A 260 -79.64 11.23 -22.45
N GLY A 261 -79.60 10.56 -21.28
CA GLY A 261 -78.79 9.35 -21.10
C GLY A 261 -77.30 9.62 -21.02
#